data_AF-A0A975ETH6-F1
#
_entry.id   AF-A0A975ETH6-F1
#
_cell.length_a   1.000
_cell.length_b   1.000
_cell.length_c   1.000
_cell.angle_alpha   90.00
_cell.angle_beta   90.00
_cell.angle_gamma   90.00
#
_symmetry.space_group_name_H-M   'P 1'
#
loop_
_entity.id
_entity.type
_entity.pdbx_description
1 polymer ?
#
loop_
_entity_poly.entity_id
_entity_poly.type
_entity_poly.pdbx_seq_one_letter_code
_entity_poly.pdbx_strand_id
1 'polypeptide(L)'
;MKRILLFFFVLCGMASSATHIIGGEIRYTYLGGGQYDIEMLIYRDPNGGPAFDNPAIFGVVDEFGAEVLTLNFMLDSINFVPLADDTCYASGTGDDVVVERGYYREIITLPDSTRGYTLIYQRCCRNATILNIPTPLNYGATYATGIPARDSIVNNSNPHFPLPPPIVVCANTPFFYDHSGIDADGDSISYAFGTPFTGGSQTNPQPIPSPPPFFPIPWAPGYSTNDWIDANPAFAIDPVTGIITGTPTTIGQYVTQIRAIEWRNGEQINVTWRDFQVNVVQCLPEPQPVIVEQNDSCSGTSGTYIAAGQYFDDYNWVLTLPDGTQEALGSDSILNLSRPDTGAFVLSLIASNGICSDTASSDLWLYNSDIGLEIIGPDSACFPQDEPFWSLSPSLPAEGIGTWFVNEVEQTGIQPDPNAFQVGLNQLAYRKNYRGCSWSDTTDVWWAICVDIETPNVFTPNGDGENENWYPFWEFAPERIEILIFDRWGVIVFEGGSDNPDLWEGWNGVNYSSKQDCPEGTYYFVVRGFAFGEVFSEKSGFLTLLR
;
A
#
# COMPACT_ATOMS: atom_id res chain seq x y z
N MET A 1 5.87 -89.54 3.80
CA MET A 1 6.94 -88.56 3.47
C MET A 1 6.30 -87.38 2.78
N LYS A 2 6.40 -86.18 3.36
CA LYS A 2 6.44 -84.86 2.68
C LYS A 2 6.52 -83.82 3.79
N ARG A 3 7.75 -83.49 4.19
CA ARG A 3 8.06 -82.40 5.12
C ARG A 3 8.00 -81.11 4.30
N ILE A 4 7.03 -80.24 4.58
CA ILE A 4 6.98 -78.89 4.03
C ILE A 4 7.95 -78.05 4.87
N LEU A 5 9.10 -77.69 4.29
CA LEU A 5 10.00 -76.68 4.85
C LEU A 5 9.35 -75.31 4.64
N LEU A 6 8.94 -74.67 5.73
CA LEU A 6 8.62 -73.24 5.73
C LEU A 6 9.94 -72.47 5.76
N PHE A 7 10.32 -71.85 4.65
CA PHE A 7 11.47 -70.94 4.59
C PHE A 7 11.02 -69.59 5.16
N PHE A 8 11.45 -69.28 6.38
CA PHE A 8 11.19 -68.01 7.04
C PHE A 8 12.09 -66.95 6.38
N PHE A 9 11.56 -66.21 5.41
CA PHE A 9 12.24 -65.07 4.81
C PHE A 9 12.20 -63.93 5.82
N VAL A 10 13.27 -63.79 6.60
CA VAL A 10 13.49 -62.60 7.46
C VAL A 10 13.75 -61.44 6.51
N LEU A 11 12.71 -60.65 6.21
CA LEU A 11 12.88 -59.31 5.66
C LEU A 11 13.53 -58.46 6.76
N CYS A 12 14.85 -58.41 6.73
CA CYS A 12 15.60 -57.37 7.40
C CYS A 12 15.28 -56.07 6.67
N GLY A 13 14.42 -55.24 7.25
CA GLY A 13 14.18 -53.89 6.76
C GLY A 13 15.48 -53.10 6.86
N MET A 14 16.17 -52.96 5.72
CA MET A 14 17.25 -51.99 5.62
C MET A 14 16.60 -50.61 5.68
N ALA A 15 16.84 -49.89 6.77
CA ALA A 15 16.61 -48.45 6.80
C ALA A 15 17.61 -47.82 5.83
N SER A 16 17.14 -47.53 4.61
CA SER A 16 17.83 -46.68 3.65
C SER A 16 17.67 -45.24 4.12
N SER A 17 18.63 -44.73 4.89
CA SER A 17 18.77 -43.29 5.11
C SER A 17 19.81 -42.76 4.14
N ALA A 18 19.35 -41.98 3.18
CA ALA A 18 20.18 -41.13 2.34
C ALA A 18 19.34 -39.93 1.90
N THR A 19 19.82 -38.69 2.13
CA THR A 19 19.88 -37.56 1.18
C THR A 19 20.18 -36.18 1.84
N HIS A 20 21.02 -35.24 1.35
CA HIS A 20 22.37 -35.22 0.74
C HIS A 20 22.81 -33.75 0.48
N ILE A 21 24.09 -33.52 0.16
CA ILE A 21 24.60 -32.18 -0.24
C ILE A 21 23.97 -31.81 -1.58
N ILE A 22 23.36 -30.62 -1.66
CA ILE A 22 22.61 -30.16 -2.84
C ILE A 22 23.36 -29.09 -3.63
N GLY A 23 24.50 -28.62 -3.14
CA GLY A 23 25.35 -27.68 -3.85
C GLY A 23 26.44 -27.10 -2.99
N GLY A 24 27.25 -26.25 -3.59
CA GLY A 24 28.33 -25.57 -2.91
C GLY A 24 29.26 -24.80 -3.83
N GLU A 25 30.10 -23.99 -3.20
CA GLU A 25 31.10 -23.15 -3.85
C GLU A 25 32.25 -22.83 -2.89
N ILE A 26 33.44 -22.64 -3.48
CA ILE A 26 34.63 -22.18 -2.77
C ILE A 26 34.98 -20.78 -3.29
N ARG A 27 35.20 -19.87 -2.35
CA ARG A 27 35.62 -18.50 -2.54
C ARG A 27 36.95 -18.28 -1.86
N TYR A 28 37.77 -17.39 -2.40
CA TYR A 28 38.92 -16.84 -1.72
C TYR A 28 39.07 -15.34 -1.95
N THR A 29 39.54 -14.64 -0.92
CA THR A 29 39.96 -13.23 -1.01
C THR A 29 41.43 -13.13 -0.67
N TYR A 30 42.22 -12.50 -1.54
CA TYR A 30 43.63 -12.28 -1.28
C TYR A 30 43.84 -11.11 -0.32
N LEU A 31 44.54 -11.34 0.78
CA LEU A 31 44.75 -10.34 1.85
C LEU A 31 46.12 -9.65 1.76
N GLY A 32 47.01 -10.09 0.86
CA GLY A 32 48.41 -9.65 0.82
C GLY A 32 49.37 -10.61 1.51
N GLY A 33 50.66 -10.54 1.17
CA GLY A 33 51.72 -11.32 1.83
C GLY A 33 51.58 -12.85 1.72
N GLY A 34 50.82 -13.34 0.74
CA GLY A 34 50.53 -14.77 0.56
C GLY A 34 49.41 -15.30 1.45
N GLN A 35 48.69 -14.43 2.15
CA GLN A 35 47.52 -14.78 2.94
C GLN A 35 46.24 -14.74 2.10
N TYR A 36 45.40 -15.75 2.29
CA TYR A 36 44.12 -15.90 1.61
C TYR A 36 43.04 -16.20 2.66
N ASP A 37 41.96 -15.45 2.62
CA ASP A 37 40.73 -15.74 3.34
C ASP A 37 39.87 -16.69 2.49
N ILE A 38 39.80 -17.96 2.88
CA ILE A 38 39.06 -18.99 2.15
C ILE A 38 37.69 -19.14 2.79
N GLU A 39 36.65 -19.04 1.99
CA GLU A 39 35.27 -19.30 2.38
C GLU A 39 34.69 -20.45 1.55
N MET A 40 33.95 -21.34 2.18
CA MET A 40 33.15 -22.33 1.45
C MET A 40 31.73 -22.32 1.97
N LEU A 41 30.81 -22.29 1.02
CA LEU A 41 29.38 -22.42 1.26
C LEU A 41 28.97 -23.80 0.78
N ILE A 42 28.37 -24.60 1.65
CA ILE A 42 27.79 -25.90 1.31
C ILE A 42 26.31 -25.87 1.61
N TYR A 43 25.51 -26.29 0.63
CA TYR A 43 24.06 -26.36 0.72
C TYR A 43 23.61 -27.80 0.92
N ARG A 44 22.64 -28.04 1.78
CA ARG A 44 22.04 -29.37 1.96
C ARG A 44 20.53 -29.29 2.18
N ASP A 45 19.88 -30.40 1.90
CA ASP A 45 18.54 -30.70 2.40
C ASP A 45 18.66 -31.23 3.85
N PRO A 46 18.03 -30.59 4.86
CA PRO A 46 18.08 -31.05 6.24
C PRO A 46 17.20 -32.27 6.52
N ASN A 47 16.27 -32.63 5.62
CA ASN A 47 15.30 -33.70 5.81
C ASN A 47 15.90 -35.07 5.45
N GLY A 48 16.81 -35.57 6.28
CA GLY A 48 17.36 -36.94 6.18
C GLY A 48 18.83 -37.04 5.75
N GLY A 49 19.55 -35.93 5.70
CA GLY A 49 20.95 -35.85 5.27
C GLY A 49 21.98 -35.99 6.38
N PRO A 50 23.23 -36.34 6.04
CA PRO A 50 24.33 -36.32 7.00
C PRO A 50 24.57 -34.89 7.52
N ALA A 51 25.02 -34.78 8.77
CA ALA A 51 25.51 -33.52 9.36
C ALA A 51 26.54 -32.86 8.44
N PHE A 52 26.58 -31.52 8.40
CA PHE A 52 27.74 -30.81 7.83
C PHE A 52 29.05 -31.35 8.45
N ASP A 53 30.13 -31.35 7.66
CA ASP A 53 31.41 -31.86 8.14
C ASP A 53 31.93 -30.93 9.23
N ASN A 54 32.49 -31.49 10.30
CA ASN A 54 33.12 -30.67 11.32
C ASN A 54 34.25 -31.47 12.00
N PRO A 55 35.50 -31.35 11.53
CA PRO A 55 35.96 -30.45 10.47
C PRO A 55 35.67 -30.95 9.04
N ALA A 56 35.58 -30.03 8.08
CA ALA A 56 35.66 -30.30 6.64
C ALA A 56 37.14 -30.38 6.21
N ILE A 57 37.49 -31.40 5.43
CA ILE A 57 38.87 -31.63 4.95
C ILE A 57 39.08 -30.94 3.59
N PHE A 58 39.93 -29.92 3.56
CA PHE A 58 40.33 -29.20 2.35
C PHE A 58 41.69 -29.67 1.85
N GLY A 59 41.80 -29.84 0.54
CA GLY A 59 43.05 -30.05 -0.16
C GLY A 59 43.50 -28.78 -0.88
N VAL A 60 44.79 -28.47 -0.79
CA VAL A 60 45.47 -27.49 -1.64
C VAL A 60 46.55 -28.23 -2.40
N VAL A 61 46.47 -28.17 -3.72
CA VAL A 61 47.40 -28.85 -4.62
C VAL A 61 48.02 -27.87 -5.60
N ASP A 62 49.22 -28.17 -6.10
CA ASP A 62 49.84 -27.41 -7.18
C ASP A 62 49.28 -27.82 -8.56
N GLU A 63 49.76 -27.18 -9.63
CA GLU A 63 49.37 -27.46 -11.02
C GLU A 63 49.53 -28.95 -11.42
N PHE A 64 50.48 -29.66 -10.83
CA PHE A 64 50.75 -31.07 -11.13
C PHE A 64 49.92 -32.04 -10.28
N GLY A 65 49.06 -31.50 -9.40
CA GLY A 65 48.29 -32.28 -8.44
C GLY A 65 49.11 -32.76 -7.25
N ALA A 66 50.31 -32.21 -7.02
CA ALA A 66 51.07 -32.52 -5.81
C ALA A 66 50.43 -31.81 -4.62
N GLU A 67 50.24 -32.55 -3.52
CA GLU A 67 49.68 -32.00 -2.29
C GLU A 67 50.62 -30.95 -1.69
N VAL A 68 50.08 -29.74 -1.46
CA VAL A 68 50.77 -28.64 -0.81
C VAL A 68 50.33 -28.57 0.65
N LEU A 69 49.02 -28.60 0.90
CA LEU A 69 48.42 -28.61 2.24
C LEU A 69 47.16 -29.46 2.27
N THR A 70 46.92 -30.11 3.41
CA THR A 70 45.61 -30.64 3.81
C THR A 70 45.17 -29.94 5.09
N LEU A 71 43.99 -29.33 5.07
CA LEU A 71 43.51 -28.44 6.14
C LEU A 71 42.16 -28.91 6.69
N ASN A 72 41.93 -28.66 7.99
CA ASN A 72 40.67 -28.95 8.66
C ASN A 72 39.94 -27.64 8.94
N PHE A 73 38.84 -27.39 8.22
CA PHE A 73 38.03 -26.20 8.40
C PHE A 73 36.88 -26.54 9.34
N MET A 74 36.79 -25.83 10.47
CA MET A 74 35.68 -26.01 11.40
C MET A 74 34.42 -25.38 10.82
N LEU A 75 33.27 -25.99 11.08
CA LEU A 75 31.98 -25.42 10.73
C LEU A 75 31.73 -24.17 11.57
N ASP A 76 31.54 -23.03 10.93
CA ASP A 76 31.34 -21.73 11.59
C ASP A 76 29.87 -21.54 11.98
N SER A 77 28.97 -21.58 10.99
CA SER A 77 27.52 -21.42 11.22
C SER A 77 26.67 -22.19 10.22
N ILE A 78 25.39 -22.36 10.57
CA ILE A 78 24.35 -22.93 9.71
C ILE A 78 23.18 -21.94 9.69
N ASN A 79 22.69 -21.59 8.51
CA ASN A 79 21.49 -20.77 8.34
C ASN A 79 20.58 -21.37 7.27
N PHE A 80 19.27 -21.11 7.37
CA PHE A 80 18.34 -21.44 6.29
C PHE A 80 18.54 -20.49 5.10
N VAL A 81 18.36 -21.02 3.89
CA VAL A 81 18.30 -20.21 2.67
C VAL A 81 16.84 -19.86 2.43
N PRO A 82 16.45 -18.57 2.46
CA PRO A 82 15.08 -18.19 2.16
C PRO A 82 14.74 -18.53 0.70
N LEU A 83 13.54 -19.08 0.49
CA LEU A 83 12.94 -19.14 -0.84
C LEU A 83 12.38 -17.76 -1.18
N ALA A 84 12.11 -17.50 -2.46
CA ALA A 84 11.43 -16.27 -2.85
C ALA A 84 10.02 -16.27 -2.22
N ASP A 85 9.71 -15.22 -1.45
CA ASP A 85 8.47 -15.09 -0.68
C ASP A 85 7.22 -14.96 -1.58
N ASP A 86 7.38 -14.49 -2.82
CA ASP A 86 6.30 -14.12 -3.75
C ASP A 86 5.94 -15.24 -4.74
N THR A 87 5.98 -16.52 -4.34
CA THR A 87 5.63 -17.62 -5.26
C THR A 87 4.74 -18.64 -4.60
N CYS A 88 3.59 -18.87 -5.22
CA CYS A 88 2.60 -19.83 -4.74
C CYS A 88 2.94 -21.26 -5.19
N TYR A 89 3.73 -21.97 -4.38
CA TYR A 89 4.10 -23.36 -4.66
C TYR A 89 2.99 -24.33 -4.27
N ALA A 90 2.54 -25.20 -5.18
CA ALA A 90 1.48 -26.16 -4.86
C ALA A 90 1.86 -27.07 -3.67
N SER A 91 0.89 -27.36 -2.79
CA SER A 91 1.09 -28.15 -1.57
C SER A 91 1.83 -29.47 -1.86
N GLY A 92 2.83 -29.76 -1.02
CA GLY A 92 3.66 -30.97 -1.13
C GLY A 92 4.71 -30.94 -2.23
N THR A 93 4.95 -29.79 -2.88
CA THR A 93 5.98 -29.67 -3.93
C THR A 93 7.03 -28.58 -3.67
N GLY A 94 6.69 -27.45 -3.03
CA GLY A 94 7.65 -26.38 -2.68
C GLY A 94 7.84 -26.14 -1.17
N ASP A 95 6.79 -26.24 -0.35
CA ASP A 95 6.87 -26.02 1.12
C ASP A 95 7.71 -27.07 1.86
N ASP A 96 7.94 -28.23 1.24
CA ASP A 96 8.80 -29.28 1.77
C ASP A 96 10.29 -29.07 1.39
N VAL A 97 10.59 -28.13 0.49
CA VAL A 97 11.96 -27.83 0.06
C VAL A 97 12.61 -26.88 1.05
N VAL A 98 13.26 -27.46 2.06
CA VAL A 98 14.06 -26.72 3.02
C VAL A 98 15.53 -26.84 2.63
N VAL A 99 16.27 -25.72 2.67
CA VAL A 99 17.71 -25.72 2.41
C VAL A 99 18.46 -25.05 3.55
N GLU A 100 19.44 -25.76 4.08
CA GLU A 100 20.42 -25.21 4.99
C GLU A 100 21.72 -24.91 4.25
N ARG A 101 22.37 -23.81 4.64
CA ARG A 101 23.70 -23.41 4.19
C ARG A 101 24.66 -23.44 5.38
N GLY A 102 25.68 -24.28 5.26
CA GLY A 102 26.81 -24.36 6.18
C GLY A 102 27.96 -23.47 5.70
N TYR A 103 28.54 -22.73 6.63
CA TYR A 103 29.65 -21.80 6.37
C TYR A 103 30.96 -22.34 6.96
N TYR A 104 32.01 -22.30 6.16
CA TYR A 104 33.37 -22.59 6.58
C TYR A 104 34.26 -21.44 6.17
N ARG A 105 35.14 -21.00 7.06
CA ARG A 105 36.06 -19.91 6.78
C ARG A 105 37.38 -20.10 7.52
N GLU A 106 38.49 -19.89 6.81
CA GLU A 106 39.82 -19.97 7.41
C GLU A 106 40.81 -19.06 6.65
N ILE A 107 41.77 -18.48 7.37
CA ILE A 107 42.86 -17.72 6.75
C ILE A 107 44.07 -18.63 6.61
N ILE A 108 44.49 -18.87 5.37
CA ILE A 108 45.62 -19.73 5.05
C ILE A 108 46.77 -18.90 4.49
N THR A 109 48.00 -19.39 4.67
CA THR A 109 49.18 -18.81 4.02
C THR A 109 49.72 -19.80 3.01
N LEU A 110 49.84 -19.37 1.76
CA LEU A 110 50.41 -20.18 0.68
C LEU A 110 51.80 -19.64 0.31
N PRO A 111 52.76 -20.51 -0.04
CA PRO A 111 54.04 -20.06 -0.61
C PRO A 111 53.83 -19.45 -2.00
N ASP A 112 54.83 -18.73 -2.50
CA ASP A 112 54.77 -18.20 -3.87
C ASP A 112 54.80 -19.36 -4.87
N SER A 113 53.91 -19.33 -5.86
CA SER A 113 53.84 -20.31 -6.94
C SER A 113 53.82 -19.60 -8.28
N THR A 114 54.68 -20.05 -9.19
CA THR A 114 54.75 -19.58 -10.58
C THR A 114 53.66 -20.21 -11.47
N ARG A 115 52.78 -21.02 -10.88
CA ARG A 115 51.79 -21.84 -11.59
C ARG A 115 50.41 -21.84 -10.93
N GLY A 116 50.30 -21.27 -9.72
CA GLY A 116 49.07 -21.22 -8.97
C GLY A 116 48.82 -22.46 -8.10
N TYR A 117 47.59 -22.58 -7.61
CA TYR A 117 47.09 -23.66 -6.75
C TYR A 117 45.65 -24.03 -7.14
N THR A 118 45.19 -25.20 -6.72
CA THR A 118 43.77 -25.56 -6.74
C THR A 118 43.31 -25.87 -5.33
N LEU A 119 42.23 -25.20 -4.89
CA LEU A 119 41.52 -25.51 -3.64
C LEU A 119 40.47 -26.58 -3.93
N ILE A 120 40.33 -27.57 -3.05
CA ILE A 120 39.48 -28.74 -3.30
C ILE A 120 38.75 -29.15 -2.02
N TYR A 121 37.45 -29.35 -2.13
CA TYR A 121 36.64 -30.07 -1.15
C TYR A 121 35.79 -31.12 -1.88
N GLN A 122 35.72 -32.33 -1.31
CA GLN A 122 35.02 -33.46 -1.91
C GLN A 122 34.10 -34.11 -0.91
N ARG A 123 32.89 -34.46 -1.35
CA ARG A 123 31.90 -35.09 -0.48
C ARG A 123 30.95 -36.02 -1.22
N CYS A 124 30.45 -37.03 -0.53
CA CYS A 124 29.33 -37.86 -0.98
C CYS A 124 28.04 -37.54 -0.22
N CYS A 125 26.86 -37.84 -0.76
CA CYS A 125 26.53 -38.15 -2.15
C CYS A 125 25.50 -37.14 -2.64
N ARG A 126 24.99 -37.31 -3.86
CA ARG A 126 23.88 -36.50 -4.38
C ARG A 126 22.51 -37.11 -4.05
N ASN A 127 21.45 -36.32 -4.21
CA ASN A 127 20.07 -36.75 -3.95
C ASN A 127 19.61 -37.86 -4.92
N ALA A 128 18.98 -38.91 -4.39
CA ALA A 128 18.52 -40.06 -5.18
C ALA A 128 17.50 -39.71 -6.28
N THR A 129 16.81 -38.59 -6.08
CA THR A 129 15.70 -38.06 -6.87
C THR A 129 16.12 -37.18 -8.05
N ILE A 130 17.43 -36.94 -8.24
CA ILE A 130 17.95 -36.20 -9.40
C ILE A 130 17.71 -36.99 -10.69
N LEU A 131 17.09 -36.35 -11.68
CA LEU A 131 16.65 -36.99 -12.92
C LEU A 131 17.71 -36.98 -14.03
N ASN A 132 18.53 -35.93 -14.10
CA ASN A 132 19.44 -35.71 -15.22
C ASN A 132 20.77 -36.48 -15.14
N ILE A 133 20.95 -37.35 -14.13
CA ILE A 133 22.13 -38.22 -14.00
C ILE A 133 21.74 -39.65 -13.63
N PRO A 134 22.43 -40.68 -14.14
CA PRO A 134 22.09 -42.07 -13.84
C PRO A 134 22.50 -42.42 -12.40
N THR A 135 21.67 -43.12 -11.63
CA THR A 135 22.01 -43.61 -10.27
C THR A 135 22.65 -42.54 -9.35
N PRO A 136 21.97 -41.42 -9.03
CA PRO A 136 22.57 -40.26 -8.38
C PRO A 136 23.35 -40.54 -7.08
N LEU A 137 22.86 -41.49 -6.28
CA LEU A 137 23.49 -41.90 -5.02
C LEU A 137 24.93 -42.44 -5.18
N ASN A 138 25.33 -42.84 -6.38
CA ASN A 138 26.69 -43.34 -6.64
C ASN A 138 27.71 -42.22 -6.88
N TYR A 139 27.26 -40.97 -7.02
CA TYR A 139 28.11 -39.83 -7.34
C TYR A 139 28.21 -38.87 -6.15
N GLY A 140 29.43 -38.47 -5.86
CA GLY A 140 29.72 -37.35 -4.98
C GLY A 140 29.74 -36.01 -5.72
N ALA A 141 30.24 -35.01 -5.04
CA ALA A 141 30.52 -33.68 -5.58
C ALA A 141 31.96 -33.29 -5.26
N THR A 142 32.61 -32.62 -6.22
CA THR A 142 33.87 -31.91 -6.03
C THR A 142 33.62 -30.42 -6.20
N TYR A 143 33.92 -29.66 -5.16
CA TYR A 143 33.93 -28.20 -5.16
C TYR A 143 35.38 -27.76 -5.25
N ALA A 144 35.68 -26.90 -6.21
CA ALA A 144 37.03 -26.45 -6.46
C ALA A 144 37.05 -24.99 -6.91
N THR A 145 38.21 -24.36 -6.83
CA THR A 145 38.53 -23.11 -7.53
C THR A 145 40.05 -23.01 -7.70
N GLY A 146 40.49 -22.34 -8.76
CA GLY A 146 41.91 -22.08 -8.98
C GLY A 146 42.37 -20.81 -8.25
N ILE A 147 43.63 -20.79 -7.84
CA ILE A 147 44.34 -19.56 -7.47
C ILE A 147 45.43 -19.38 -8.54
N PRO A 148 45.46 -18.26 -9.29
CA PRO A 148 46.44 -18.05 -10.34
C PRO A 148 47.88 -17.93 -9.81
N ALA A 149 48.84 -18.03 -10.73
CA ALA A 149 50.26 -17.85 -10.45
C ALA A 149 50.55 -16.42 -9.96
N ARG A 150 51.24 -16.30 -8.82
CA ARG A 150 51.47 -15.00 -8.17
C ARG A 150 52.64 -14.19 -8.73
N ASP A 151 53.47 -14.78 -9.57
CA ASP A 151 54.56 -14.10 -10.26
C ASP A 151 54.08 -13.31 -11.49
N SER A 152 52.97 -13.72 -12.10
CA SER A 152 52.35 -13.06 -13.25
C SER A 152 51.05 -12.32 -12.90
N ILE A 153 50.29 -12.82 -11.93
CA ILE A 153 49.00 -12.26 -11.51
C ILE A 153 49.11 -11.90 -10.03
N VAL A 154 49.50 -10.65 -9.77
CA VAL A 154 49.62 -10.11 -8.42
C VAL A 154 48.23 -9.65 -7.98
N ASN A 155 47.77 -10.17 -6.83
CA ASN A 155 46.46 -9.93 -6.24
C ASN A 155 45.30 -10.43 -7.11
N ASN A 156 44.70 -11.53 -6.68
CA ASN A 156 43.48 -12.06 -7.27
C ASN A 156 42.58 -12.60 -6.17
N SER A 157 41.28 -12.38 -6.30
CA SER A 157 40.21 -12.89 -5.48
C SER A 157 39.13 -13.34 -6.43
N ASN A 158 38.63 -14.56 -6.28
CA ASN A 158 37.66 -15.05 -7.23
C ASN A 158 36.28 -14.39 -7.05
N PRO A 159 35.38 -14.48 -8.06
CA PRO A 159 34.09 -13.82 -8.03
C PRO A 159 33.23 -14.30 -6.87
N HIS A 160 32.57 -13.35 -6.23
CA HIS A 160 31.58 -13.61 -5.21
C HIS A 160 30.17 -13.52 -5.80
N PHE A 161 29.38 -14.59 -5.70
CA PHE A 161 27.97 -14.55 -6.07
C PHE A 161 27.11 -14.00 -4.92
N PRO A 162 26.48 -12.83 -5.07
CA PRO A 162 25.72 -12.19 -4.00
C PRO A 162 24.40 -12.93 -3.68
N LEU A 163 23.85 -13.65 -4.67
CA LEU A 163 22.59 -14.39 -4.54
C LEU A 163 22.85 -15.90 -4.34
N PRO A 164 22.10 -16.58 -3.44
CA PRO A 164 22.14 -18.04 -3.33
C PRO A 164 21.61 -18.68 -4.62
N PRO A 165 22.08 -19.88 -5.02
CA PRO A 165 21.65 -20.50 -6.28
C PRO A 165 20.12 -20.71 -6.29
N PRO A 166 19.48 -20.76 -7.46
CA PRO A 166 18.04 -20.98 -7.53
C PRO A 166 17.69 -22.39 -7.05
N ILE A 167 17.04 -22.50 -5.89
CA ILE A 167 16.71 -23.79 -5.25
C ILE A 167 15.42 -24.37 -5.83
N VAL A 168 14.43 -23.52 -6.11
CA VAL A 168 13.10 -23.90 -6.58
C VAL A 168 12.72 -23.05 -7.80
N VAL A 169 12.14 -23.68 -8.81
CA VAL A 169 11.60 -23.03 -10.01
C VAL A 169 10.25 -23.62 -10.39
N CYS A 170 9.38 -22.80 -10.96
CA CYS A 170 8.03 -23.21 -11.35
C CYS A 170 8.00 -23.90 -12.71
N ALA A 171 7.42 -25.09 -12.78
CA ALA A 171 7.11 -25.76 -14.03
C ALA A 171 6.21 -24.88 -14.91
N ASN A 172 6.48 -24.89 -16.22
CA ASN A 172 5.78 -24.18 -17.28
C ASN A 172 5.70 -22.65 -17.11
N THR A 173 6.57 -22.09 -16.26
CA THR A 173 6.65 -20.64 -16.02
C THR A 173 8.01 -20.11 -16.50
N PRO A 174 8.06 -19.01 -17.27
CA PRO A 174 9.32 -18.38 -17.63
C PRO A 174 10.16 -18.06 -16.40
N PHE A 175 11.37 -18.58 -16.39
CA PHE A 175 12.35 -18.39 -15.35
C PHE A 175 13.37 -17.32 -15.76
N PHE A 176 13.68 -16.44 -14.82
CA PHE A 176 14.70 -15.40 -14.93
C PHE A 176 15.47 -15.35 -13.62
N TYR A 177 16.80 -15.40 -13.68
CA TYR A 177 17.63 -15.33 -12.48
C TYR A 177 18.99 -14.71 -12.79
N ASP A 178 19.39 -13.74 -11.98
CA ASP A 178 20.70 -13.09 -12.07
C ASP A 178 21.76 -13.94 -11.36
N HIS A 179 22.63 -14.58 -12.13
CA HIS A 179 23.74 -15.36 -11.60
C HIS A 179 25.10 -14.63 -11.75
N SER A 180 25.09 -13.29 -11.88
CA SER A 180 26.34 -12.53 -11.95
C SER A 180 27.14 -12.62 -10.65
N GLY A 181 28.47 -12.74 -10.79
CA GLY A 181 29.44 -12.63 -9.72
C GLY A 181 30.04 -11.22 -9.66
N ILE A 182 30.50 -10.85 -8.47
CA ILE A 182 31.21 -9.59 -8.20
C ILE A 182 32.70 -9.91 -8.07
N ASP A 183 33.52 -9.26 -8.90
CA ASP A 183 34.97 -9.33 -8.84
C ASP A 183 35.54 -8.16 -8.03
N ALA A 184 36.41 -8.44 -7.05
CA ALA A 184 36.97 -7.41 -6.17
C ALA A 184 38.18 -6.68 -6.80
N ASP A 185 38.84 -7.30 -7.78
CA ASP A 185 40.08 -6.83 -8.39
C ASP A 185 39.85 -6.10 -9.73
N GLY A 186 38.59 -6.05 -10.18
CA GLY A 186 38.15 -5.35 -11.38
C GLY A 186 38.26 -6.17 -12.66
N ASP A 187 38.39 -7.50 -12.54
CA ASP A 187 38.41 -8.40 -13.69
C ASP A 187 37.03 -8.58 -14.30
N SER A 188 37.02 -8.86 -15.61
CA SER A 188 35.79 -9.20 -16.32
C SER A 188 35.48 -10.68 -16.14
N ILE A 189 34.21 -11.02 -15.93
CA ILE A 189 33.75 -12.39 -15.74
C ILE A 189 32.89 -12.80 -16.93
N SER A 190 33.11 -14.00 -17.45
CA SER A 190 32.18 -14.63 -18.39
C SER A 190 31.56 -15.89 -17.80
N TYR A 191 30.34 -16.21 -18.21
CA TYR A 191 29.55 -17.30 -17.64
C TYR A 191 29.24 -18.40 -18.66
N ALA A 192 29.19 -19.64 -18.19
CA ALA A 192 28.73 -20.79 -18.97
C ALA A 192 28.18 -21.90 -18.06
N PHE A 193 27.28 -22.73 -18.59
CA PHE A 193 26.97 -24.00 -17.95
C PHE A 193 28.18 -24.95 -18.00
N GLY A 194 28.30 -25.78 -16.97
CA GLY A 194 29.32 -26.81 -16.81
C GLY A 194 28.70 -28.16 -16.46
N THR A 195 29.50 -29.22 -16.56
CA THR A 195 29.13 -30.53 -16.02
C THR A 195 29.72 -30.67 -14.62
N PRO A 196 28.90 -30.93 -13.58
CA PRO A 196 29.42 -31.13 -12.24
C PRO A 196 30.43 -32.29 -12.16
N PHE A 197 31.38 -32.19 -11.23
CA PHE A 197 32.39 -33.22 -11.02
C PHE A 197 31.94 -34.23 -9.95
N THR A 198 32.34 -35.49 -10.13
CA THR A 198 32.20 -36.51 -9.08
C THR A 198 33.23 -36.27 -7.97
N GLY A 199 32.98 -36.79 -6.78
CA GLY A 199 33.84 -36.65 -5.60
C GLY A 199 33.81 -37.90 -4.72
N GLY A 200 33.53 -37.73 -3.42
CA GLY A 200 33.43 -38.83 -2.46
C GLY A 200 32.46 -39.94 -2.88
N SER A 201 32.56 -41.10 -2.23
CA SER A 201 31.74 -42.28 -2.52
C SER A 201 30.97 -42.74 -1.28
N GLN A 202 29.99 -43.63 -1.44
CA GLN A 202 29.24 -44.19 -0.30
C GLN A 202 30.14 -44.91 0.71
N THR A 203 31.28 -45.47 0.26
CA THR A 203 32.25 -46.16 1.11
C THR A 203 33.32 -45.22 1.68
N ASN A 204 33.48 -44.03 1.11
CA ASN A 204 34.37 -42.98 1.60
C ASN A 204 33.71 -41.60 1.38
N PRO A 205 32.72 -41.23 2.22
CA PRO A 205 31.86 -40.08 1.97
C PRO A 205 32.52 -38.73 2.24
N GLN A 206 33.57 -38.71 3.06
CA GLN A 206 34.38 -37.54 3.40
C GLN A 206 35.85 -37.88 3.09
N PRO A 207 36.21 -38.04 1.81
CA PRO A 207 37.57 -38.41 1.44
C PRO A 207 38.54 -37.26 1.73
N ILE A 208 39.83 -37.58 1.89
CA ILE A 208 40.88 -36.58 1.64
C ILE A 208 40.76 -36.19 0.16
N PRO A 209 40.61 -34.89 -0.18
CA PRO A 209 40.37 -34.48 -1.54
C PRO A 209 41.44 -34.97 -2.52
N SER A 210 40.99 -35.56 -3.62
CA SER A 210 41.85 -36.00 -4.73
C SER A 210 42.19 -34.82 -5.67
N PRO A 211 43.43 -34.73 -6.17
CA PRO A 211 43.85 -33.67 -7.09
C PRO A 211 43.16 -33.79 -8.47
N PRO A 212 43.16 -32.71 -9.28
CA PRO A 212 42.74 -32.78 -10.68
C PRO A 212 43.65 -33.71 -11.52
N PRO A 213 43.19 -34.21 -12.68
CA PRO A 213 41.94 -33.86 -13.36
C PRO A 213 40.70 -34.44 -12.69
N PHE A 214 39.69 -33.60 -12.47
CA PHE A 214 38.40 -34.03 -11.95
C PHE A 214 37.57 -34.72 -13.03
N PHE A 215 36.85 -35.77 -12.66
CA PHE A 215 36.00 -36.50 -13.59
C PHE A 215 34.57 -35.92 -13.58
N PRO A 216 34.03 -35.48 -14.73
CA PRO A 216 32.66 -35.04 -14.81
C PRO A 216 31.70 -36.21 -14.59
N ILE A 217 30.56 -35.95 -13.96
CA ILE A 217 29.49 -36.95 -13.85
C ILE A 217 28.88 -37.22 -15.24
N PRO A 218 28.45 -38.46 -15.54
CA PRO A 218 27.75 -38.74 -16.79
C PRO A 218 26.33 -38.16 -16.76
N TRP A 219 25.89 -37.63 -17.89
CA TRP A 219 24.50 -37.23 -18.10
C TRP A 219 23.61 -38.45 -18.35
N ALA A 220 22.37 -38.43 -17.86
CA ALA A 220 21.35 -39.38 -18.25
C ALA A 220 20.94 -39.17 -19.72
N PRO A 221 20.39 -40.18 -20.41
CA PRO A 221 19.98 -40.04 -21.81
C PRO A 221 19.04 -38.86 -22.02
N GLY A 222 19.37 -37.98 -22.97
CA GLY A 222 18.59 -36.77 -23.27
C GLY A 222 19.13 -35.49 -22.63
N TYR A 223 20.04 -35.59 -21.65
CA TYR A 223 20.64 -34.44 -20.98
C TYR A 223 22.06 -34.17 -21.44
N SER A 224 22.45 -32.89 -21.36
CA SER A 224 23.80 -32.42 -21.70
C SER A 224 24.16 -31.20 -20.84
N THR A 225 25.40 -30.70 -20.95
CA THR A 225 25.80 -29.44 -20.30
C THR A 225 24.89 -28.27 -20.65
N ASN A 226 24.39 -28.21 -21.90
CA ASN A 226 23.56 -27.10 -22.36
C ASN A 226 22.05 -27.45 -22.32
N ASP A 227 21.72 -28.71 -22.09
CA ASP A 227 20.35 -29.24 -21.98
C ASP A 227 20.25 -30.05 -20.68
N TRP A 228 20.60 -29.43 -19.55
CA TRP A 228 20.68 -30.11 -18.26
C TRP A 228 19.31 -30.26 -17.58
N ILE A 229 18.27 -29.61 -18.11
CA ILE A 229 16.91 -29.58 -17.57
C ILE A 229 15.91 -29.66 -18.72
N ASP A 230 14.81 -30.38 -18.51
CA ASP A 230 13.71 -30.41 -19.49
C ASP A 230 13.06 -29.02 -19.52
N ALA A 231 13.22 -28.31 -20.64
CA ALA A 231 12.75 -26.94 -20.75
C ALA A 231 12.38 -26.54 -22.18
N ASN A 232 11.41 -25.64 -22.32
CA ASN A 232 11.01 -25.03 -23.58
C ASN A 232 10.45 -23.60 -23.37
N PRO A 233 11.18 -22.53 -23.73
CA PRO A 233 12.53 -22.54 -24.31
C PRO A 233 13.57 -23.15 -23.37
N ALA A 234 14.62 -23.72 -23.97
CA ALA A 234 15.75 -24.30 -23.24
C ALA A 234 16.43 -23.26 -22.34
N PHE A 235 17.03 -23.72 -21.24
CA PHE A 235 17.79 -22.84 -20.35
C PHE A 235 19.05 -22.34 -21.05
N ALA A 236 19.26 -21.04 -21.01
CA ALA A 236 20.45 -20.37 -21.50
C ALA A 236 21.01 -19.45 -20.41
N ILE A 237 22.33 -19.31 -20.38
CA ILE A 237 23.01 -18.30 -19.58
C ILE A 237 23.67 -17.30 -20.51
N ASP A 238 23.41 -16.02 -20.29
CA ASP A 238 24.10 -14.96 -21.01
C ASP A 238 25.57 -14.92 -20.56
N PRO A 239 26.53 -15.06 -21.49
CA PRO A 239 27.94 -15.19 -21.14
C PRO A 239 28.55 -13.90 -20.61
N VAL A 240 27.89 -12.74 -20.75
CA VAL A 240 28.37 -11.44 -20.29
C VAL A 240 27.66 -11.02 -19.01
N THR A 241 26.34 -11.17 -18.96
CA THR A 241 25.55 -10.70 -17.81
C THR A 241 25.37 -11.76 -16.72
N GLY A 242 25.58 -13.05 -17.02
CA GLY A 242 25.32 -14.13 -16.07
C GLY A 242 23.83 -14.40 -15.82
N ILE A 243 22.94 -13.73 -16.57
CA ILE A 243 21.50 -13.94 -16.46
C ILE A 243 21.14 -15.30 -17.04
N ILE A 244 20.40 -16.09 -16.28
CA ILE A 244 19.82 -17.37 -16.70
C ILE A 244 18.36 -17.14 -17.09
N THR A 245 17.98 -17.65 -18.27
CA THR A 245 16.59 -17.64 -18.76
C THR A 245 16.19 -19.01 -19.29
N GLY A 246 14.92 -19.39 -19.16
CA GLY A 246 14.36 -20.61 -19.74
C GLY A 246 12.98 -20.90 -19.17
N THR A 247 12.31 -21.97 -19.60
CA THR A 247 11.01 -22.36 -19.04
C THR A 247 11.01 -23.86 -18.78
N PRO A 248 11.14 -24.34 -17.52
CA PRO A 248 11.23 -25.76 -17.25
C PRO A 248 9.88 -26.43 -17.47
N THR A 249 9.84 -27.63 -18.03
CA THR A 249 8.58 -28.30 -18.42
C THR A 249 8.25 -29.52 -17.57
N THR A 250 9.27 -30.15 -16.97
CA THR A 250 9.11 -31.41 -16.24
C THR A 250 9.46 -31.23 -14.76
N ILE A 251 8.48 -31.49 -13.89
CA ILE A 251 8.66 -31.51 -12.43
C ILE A 251 9.70 -32.57 -12.05
N GLY A 252 10.62 -32.19 -11.16
CA GLY A 252 11.70 -33.06 -10.72
C GLY A 252 12.92 -32.30 -10.20
N GLN A 253 13.95 -33.04 -9.81
CA GLN A 253 15.21 -32.47 -9.36
C GLN A 253 16.29 -32.61 -10.42
N TYR A 254 17.05 -31.54 -10.63
CA TYR A 254 18.10 -31.48 -11.64
C TYR A 254 19.36 -30.91 -11.00
N VAL A 255 20.53 -31.39 -11.41
CA VAL A 255 21.82 -30.82 -11.00
C VAL A 255 22.49 -30.11 -12.15
N THR A 256 23.14 -28.98 -11.88
CA THR A 256 23.96 -28.28 -12.87
C THR A 256 25.16 -27.62 -12.20
N GLN A 257 26.04 -27.08 -13.03
CA GLN A 257 27.18 -26.29 -12.60
C GLN A 257 27.24 -25.00 -13.41
N ILE A 258 27.58 -23.89 -12.76
CA ILE A 258 27.93 -22.63 -13.40
C ILE A 258 29.43 -22.44 -13.31
N ARG A 259 30.01 -22.05 -14.44
CA ARG A 259 31.41 -21.68 -14.58
C ARG A 259 31.47 -20.16 -14.71
N ALA A 260 32.01 -19.50 -13.70
CA ALA A 260 32.43 -18.11 -13.80
C ALA A 260 33.92 -18.07 -14.13
N ILE A 261 34.25 -17.54 -15.31
CA ILE A 261 35.61 -17.48 -15.84
C ILE A 261 36.09 -16.04 -15.70
N GLU A 262 37.16 -15.83 -14.93
CA GLU A 262 37.80 -14.53 -14.77
C GLU A 262 38.78 -14.26 -15.91
N TRP A 263 38.73 -13.04 -16.42
CA TRP A 263 39.59 -12.55 -17.49
C TRP A 263 40.27 -11.25 -17.07
N ARG A 264 41.60 -11.24 -17.18
CA ARG A 264 42.43 -10.06 -16.96
C ARG A 264 43.21 -9.76 -18.23
N ASN A 265 43.05 -8.55 -18.77
CA ASN A 265 43.69 -8.13 -20.02
C ASN A 265 43.44 -9.07 -21.22
N GLY A 266 42.29 -9.76 -21.25
CA GLY A 266 41.91 -10.69 -22.31
C GLY A 266 42.46 -12.12 -22.17
N GLU A 267 43.19 -12.41 -21.10
CA GLU A 267 43.65 -13.77 -20.76
C GLU A 267 42.80 -14.35 -19.63
N GLN A 268 42.44 -15.63 -19.75
CA GLN A 268 41.76 -16.35 -18.68
C GLN A 268 42.74 -16.58 -17.53
N ILE A 269 42.36 -16.16 -16.33
CA ILE A 269 43.23 -16.27 -15.15
C ILE A 269 42.71 -17.27 -14.12
N ASN A 270 41.40 -17.46 -14.04
CA ASN A 270 40.79 -18.36 -13.06
C ASN A 270 39.40 -18.82 -13.51
N VAL A 271 38.95 -19.94 -12.94
CA VAL A 271 37.58 -20.45 -13.06
C VAL A 271 37.05 -20.77 -11.67
N THR A 272 35.86 -20.26 -11.39
CA THR A 272 35.07 -20.62 -10.22
C THR A 272 33.89 -21.47 -10.66
N TRP A 273 33.73 -22.61 -9.98
CA TRP A 273 32.64 -23.54 -10.22
C TRP A 273 31.63 -23.47 -9.07
N ARG A 274 30.38 -23.18 -9.42
CA ARG A 274 29.24 -23.28 -8.50
C ARG A 274 28.38 -24.44 -8.93
N ASP A 275 28.26 -25.45 -8.08
CA ASP A 275 27.47 -26.66 -8.32
C ASP A 275 26.22 -26.59 -7.45
N PHE A 276 25.06 -26.82 -8.04
CA PHE A 276 23.80 -26.77 -7.31
C PHE A 276 22.70 -27.62 -7.96
N GLN A 277 21.74 -27.99 -7.11
CA GLN A 277 20.50 -28.64 -7.48
C GLN A 277 19.36 -27.62 -7.60
N VAL A 278 18.50 -27.84 -8.58
CA VAL A 278 17.26 -27.09 -8.79
C VAL A 278 16.08 -28.05 -8.67
N ASN A 279 15.05 -27.64 -7.91
CA ASN A 279 13.78 -28.32 -7.81
C ASN A 279 12.77 -27.65 -8.76
N VAL A 280 12.31 -28.36 -9.79
CA VAL A 280 11.18 -27.92 -10.61
C VAL A 280 9.90 -28.41 -9.95
N VAL A 281 9.03 -27.49 -9.55
CA VAL A 281 7.82 -27.77 -8.78
C VAL A 281 6.59 -27.23 -9.49
N GLN A 282 5.41 -27.71 -9.11
CA GLN A 282 4.17 -27.13 -9.63
C GLN A 282 3.88 -25.84 -8.87
N CYS A 283 3.76 -24.72 -9.57
CA CYS A 283 3.26 -23.48 -8.99
C CYS A 283 1.80 -23.28 -9.37
N LEU A 284 1.05 -22.64 -8.48
CA LEU A 284 -0.29 -22.16 -8.74
C LEU A 284 -0.23 -20.66 -9.04
N PRO A 285 -1.13 -20.13 -9.87
CA PRO A 285 -1.28 -18.69 -10.01
C PRO A 285 -1.71 -18.08 -8.67
N GLU A 286 -1.21 -16.88 -8.38
CA GLU A 286 -1.63 -16.13 -7.20
C GLU A 286 -3.11 -15.72 -7.31
N PRO A 287 -3.88 -15.79 -6.20
CA PRO A 287 -5.23 -15.24 -6.13
C PRO A 287 -5.25 -13.80 -6.60
N GLN A 288 -6.26 -13.44 -7.40
CA GLN A 288 -6.49 -12.07 -7.86
C GLN A 288 -7.90 -11.65 -7.43
N PRO A 289 -8.12 -11.34 -6.13
CA PRO A 289 -9.43 -10.98 -5.62
C PRO A 289 -9.90 -9.62 -6.11
N VAL A 290 -11.21 -9.51 -6.30
CA VAL A 290 -11.93 -8.29 -6.66
C VAL A 290 -13.23 -8.24 -5.86
N ILE A 291 -13.52 -7.10 -5.25
CA ILE A 291 -14.79 -6.84 -4.59
C ILE A 291 -15.71 -6.14 -5.58
N VAL A 292 -16.88 -6.73 -5.86
CA VAL A 292 -17.90 -6.14 -6.72
C VAL A 292 -19.12 -5.77 -5.89
N GLU A 293 -19.44 -4.48 -5.82
CA GLU A 293 -20.66 -3.98 -5.19
C GLU A 293 -21.87 -4.14 -6.13
N GLN A 294 -23.00 -4.65 -5.60
CA GLN A 294 -24.23 -4.89 -6.37
C GLN A 294 -25.26 -3.76 -6.23
N ASN A 295 -25.31 -3.11 -5.07
CA ASN A 295 -26.29 -2.07 -4.76
C ASN A 295 -25.56 -0.84 -4.22
N ASP A 296 -26.12 0.35 -4.47
CA ASP A 296 -25.52 1.61 -4.07
C ASP A 296 -25.42 1.74 -2.54
N SER A 297 -24.19 1.93 -2.07
CA SER A 297 -23.76 2.33 -0.73
C SER A 297 -24.58 3.45 -0.05
N CYS A 298 -25.29 4.28 -0.82
CA CYS A 298 -26.09 5.41 -0.29
C CYS A 298 -27.56 5.06 0.05
N SER A 299 -27.99 3.81 -0.17
CA SER A 299 -29.39 3.39 0.01
C SER A 299 -29.74 2.88 1.43
N GLY A 300 -28.90 3.12 2.43
CA GLY A 300 -29.17 2.75 3.82
C GLY A 300 -27.97 2.18 4.58
N THR A 301 -28.26 1.32 5.55
CA THR A 301 -27.24 0.66 6.39
C THR A 301 -26.91 -0.77 5.93
N SER A 302 -27.28 -1.14 4.70
CA SER A 302 -27.00 -2.47 4.15
C SER A 302 -26.50 -2.42 2.71
N GLY A 303 -25.69 -3.41 2.33
CA GLY A 303 -25.11 -3.56 1.01
C GLY A 303 -24.87 -5.02 0.65
N THR A 304 -24.78 -5.31 -0.65
CA THR A 304 -24.48 -6.66 -1.16
C THR A 304 -23.20 -6.61 -1.98
N TYR A 305 -22.24 -7.45 -1.63
CA TYR A 305 -20.92 -7.54 -2.26
C TYR A 305 -20.68 -8.95 -2.78
N ILE A 306 -20.04 -9.05 -3.93
CA ILE A 306 -19.68 -10.32 -4.56
C ILE A 306 -18.16 -10.43 -4.59
N ALA A 307 -17.66 -11.59 -4.19
CA ALA A 307 -16.28 -11.97 -4.40
C ALA A 307 -16.13 -12.39 -5.86
N ALA A 308 -15.39 -11.60 -6.63
CA ALA A 308 -15.05 -11.87 -8.01
C ALA A 308 -13.53 -11.91 -8.18
N GLY A 309 -13.05 -12.40 -9.33
CA GLY A 309 -11.61 -12.51 -9.57
C GLY A 309 -11.25 -13.87 -10.16
N GLN A 310 -9.98 -14.24 -10.03
CA GLN A 310 -9.44 -15.49 -10.56
C GLN A 310 -8.51 -16.16 -9.55
N TYR A 311 -8.37 -17.49 -9.69
CA TYR A 311 -7.36 -18.30 -9.01
C TYR A 311 -7.54 -18.44 -7.48
N PHE A 312 -8.79 -18.50 -7.01
CA PHE A 312 -9.11 -18.84 -5.62
C PHE A 312 -10.50 -19.47 -5.55
N ASP A 313 -10.69 -20.31 -4.53
CA ASP A 313 -11.96 -20.98 -4.26
C ASP A 313 -12.47 -20.70 -2.83
N ASP A 314 -11.60 -20.14 -1.97
CA ASP A 314 -11.91 -19.77 -0.59
C ASP A 314 -11.97 -18.25 -0.40
N TYR A 315 -12.93 -17.81 0.41
CA TYR A 315 -13.23 -16.41 0.68
C TYR A 315 -13.28 -16.16 2.18
N ASN A 316 -12.76 -15.03 2.63
CA ASN A 316 -13.00 -14.55 3.99
C ASN A 316 -13.16 -13.03 3.97
N TRP A 317 -14.36 -12.58 4.30
CA TRP A 317 -14.71 -11.17 4.37
C TRP A 317 -14.41 -10.61 5.76
N VAL A 318 -13.71 -9.49 5.80
CA VAL A 318 -13.36 -8.77 7.02
C VAL A 318 -13.78 -7.32 6.87
N LEU A 319 -14.49 -6.78 7.86
CA LEU A 319 -14.73 -5.34 7.95
C LEU A 319 -13.80 -4.71 8.96
N THR A 320 -13.11 -3.66 8.55
CA THR A 320 -12.35 -2.80 9.47
C THR A 320 -13.21 -1.59 9.82
N LEU A 321 -13.44 -1.39 11.13
CA LEU A 321 -14.20 -0.28 11.70
C LEU A 321 -13.34 1.00 11.78
N PRO A 322 -13.96 2.20 11.97
CA PRO A 322 -13.23 3.47 12.10
C PRO A 322 -12.17 3.50 13.22
N ASP A 323 -12.37 2.74 14.29
CA ASP A 323 -11.42 2.63 15.41
C ASP A 323 -10.27 1.65 15.14
N GLY A 324 -10.23 1.04 13.95
CA GLY A 324 -9.24 0.06 13.51
C GLY A 324 -9.55 -1.38 13.92
N THR A 325 -10.63 -1.63 14.66
CA THR A 325 -11.02 -3.00 15.00
C THR A 325 -11.51 -3.75 13.77
N GLN A 326 -11.26 -5.06 13.72
CA GLN A 326 -11.62 -5.92 12.61
C GLN A 326 -12.70 -6.93 13.01
N GLU A 327 -13.71 -7.07 12.17
CA GLU A 327 -14.82 -8.00 12.34
C GLU A 327 -14.89 -8.97 11.15
N ALA A 328 -14.85 -10.27 11.43
CA ALA A 328 -15.08 -11.29 10.41
C ALA A 328 -16.57 -11.33 10.05
N LEU A 329 -16.87 -11.26 8.75
CA LEU A 329 -18.25 -11.19 8.25
C LEU A 329 -18.74 -12.53 7.69
N GLY A 330 -17.85 -13.36 7.14
CA GLY A 330 -18.21 -14.68 6.60
C GLY A 330 -17.32 -15.12 5.43
N SER A 331 -17.63 -16.28 4.87
CA SER A 331 -16.82 -16.95 3.83
C SER A 331 -17.59 -17.31 2.56
N ASP A 332 -18.78 -16.73 2.38
CA ASP A 332 -19.60 -16.95 1.20
C ASP A 332 -19.14 -16.05 0.03
N SER A 333 -19.39 -16.49 -1.21
CA SER A 333 -19.07 -15.71 -2.42
C SER A 333 -19.94 -14.46 -2.59
N ILE A 334 -21.06 -14.39 -1.87
CA ILE A 334 -21.92 -13.21 -1.78
C ILE A 334 -22.02 -12.82 -0.30
N LEU A 335 -21.58 -11.60 0.01
CA LEU A 335 -21.72 -10.99 1.32
C LEU A 335 -22.95 -10.07 1.32
N ASN A 336 -23.92 -10.35 2.19
CA ASN A 336 -25.00 -9.42 2.52
C ASN A 336 -24.67 -8.75 3.85
N LEU A 337 -24.19 -7.51 3.78
CA LEU A 337 -23.80 -6.74 4.95
C LEU A 337 -24.96 -5.86 5.41
N SER A 338 -25.21 -5.82 6.71
CA SER A 338 -26.15 -4.89 7.35
C SER A 338 -25.54 -4.38 8.64
N ARG A 339 -25.63 -3.07 8.87
CA ARG A 339 -25.13 -2.37 10.05
C ARG A 339 -26.29 -1.71 10.81
N PRO A 340 -26.18 -1.61 12.15
CA PRO A 340 -27.18 -0.93 12.97
C PRO A 340 -27.18 0.59 12.78
N ASP A 341 -26.06 1.15 12.32
CA ASP A 341 -25.89 2.58 12.10
C ASP A 341 -25.04 2.84 10.85
N THR A 342 -25.08 4.08 10.38
CA THR A 342 -24.27 4.58 9.28
C THR A 342 -22.79 4.66 9.65
N GLY A 343 -21.91 4.62 8.66
CA GLY A 343 -20.48 4.73 8.93
C GLY A 343 -19.57 4.55 7.74
N ALA A 344 -18.30 4.85 7.98
CA ALA A 344 -17.17 4.66 7.10
C ALA A 344 -16.43 3.38 7.51
N PHE A 345 -16.21 2.46 6.59
CA PHE A 345 -15.58 1.17 6.86
C PHE A 345 -14.58 0.84 5.75
N VAL A 346 -13.73 -0.14 5.99
CA VAL A 346 -12.94 -0.78 4.92
C VAL A 346 -13.38 -2.24 4.85
N LEU A 347 -13.90 -2.63 3.71
CA LEU A 347 -14.25 -4.01 3.41
C LEU A 347 -13.07 -4.70 2.75
N SER A 348 -12.60 -5.78 3.35
CA SER A 348 -11.52 -6.61 2.81
C SER A 348 -12.05 -7.99 2.45
N LEU A 349 -11.65 -8.49 1.29
CA LEU A 349 -11.83 -9.85 0.82
C LEU A 349 -10.46 -10.53 0.81
N ILE A 350 -10.25 -11.42 1.76
CA ILE A 350 -9.08 -12.30 1.78
C ILE A 350 -9.47 -13.54 0.97
N ALA A 351 -8.80 -13.75 -0.16
CA ALA A 351 -9.07 -14.85 -1.08
C ALA A 351 -7.91 -15.83 -1.08
N SER A 352 -8.21 -17.13 -1.11
CA SER A 352 -7.20 -18.18 -1.08
C SER A 352 -7.50 -19.32 -2.05
N ASN A 353 -6.46 -19.91 -2.61
CA ASN A 353 -6.52 -21.17 -3.36
C ASN A 353 -6.11 -22.39 -2.52
N GLY A 354 -6.07 -22.22 -1.19
CA GLY A 354 -5.62 -23.23 -0.23
C GLY A 354 -4.10 -23.28 -0.02
N ILE A 355 -3.32 -22.56 -0.84
CA ILE A 355 -1.86 -22.48 -0.77
C ILE A 355 -1.43 -21.06 -0.43
N CYS A 356 -1.78 -20.12 -1.30
CA CYS A 356 -1.50 -18.72 -1.14
C CYS A 356 -2.81 -17.96 -0.99
N SER A 357 -2.70 -16.78 -0.38
CA SER A 357 -3.80 -15.87 -0.21
C SER A 357 -3.40 -14.46 -0.63
N ASP A 358 -4.33 -13.74 -1.24
CA ASP A 358 -4.20 -12.31 -1.49
C ASP A 358 -5.43 -11.58 -0.94
N THR A 359 -5.32 -10.26 -0.76
CA THR A 359 -6.39 -9.45 -0.18
C THR A 359 -6.77 -8.29 -1.11
N ALA A 360 -8.04 -8.22 -1.48
CA ALA A 360 -8.64 -7.02 -2.04
C ALA A 360 -9.29 -6.20 -0.93
N SER A 361 -9.19 -4.88 -1.02
CA SER A 361 -9.88 -3.97 -0.10
C SER A 361 -10.64 -2.89 -0.87
N SER A 362 -11.79 -2.50 -0.33
CA SER A 362 -12.60 -1.39 -0.81
C SER A 362 -13.04 -0.53 0.35
N ASP A 363 -12.94 0.79 0.20
CA ASP A 363 -13.62 1.72 1.09
C ASP A 363 -15.14 1.48 0.97
N LEU A 364 -15.80 1.38 2.11
CA LEU A 364 -17.24 1.14 2.22
C LEU A 364 -17.90 2.26 3.00
N TRP A 365 -18.98 2.81 2.46
CA TRP A 365 -19.78 3.86 3.09
C TRP A 365 -21.20 3.36 3.19
N LEU A 366 -21.75 3.31 4.39
CA LEU A 366 -23.16 2.95 4.57
C LEU A 366 -23.86 4.19 5.10
N TYR A 367 -24.54 4.91 4.23
CA TYR A 367 -25.32 6.10 4.59
C TYR A 367 -26.75 5.96 4.09
N ASN A 368 -27.68 6.60 4.79
CA ASN A 368 -29.06 6.71 4.35
C ASN A 368 -29.29 8.12 3.78
N SER A 369 -29.16 8.27 2.46
CA SER A 369 -29.49 9.55 1.80
C SER A 369 -31.00 9.77 1.65
N ASP A 370 -31.84 8.75 1.89
CA ASP A 370 -33.29 8.88 1.85
C ASP A 370 -33.88 9.50 3.12
N ILE A 371 -33.07 9.70 4.18
CA ILE A 371 -33.48 10.55 5.31
C ILE A 371 -33.49 11.99 4.78
N GLY A 372 -34.69 12.55 4.63
CA GLY A 372 -34.87 13.94 4.26
C GLY A 372 -34.02 14.84 5.17
N LEU A 373 -33.08 15.56 4.56
CA LEU A 373 -32.38 16.64 5.24
C LEU A 373 -33.40 17.75 5.52
N GLU A 374 -33.33 18.36 6.69
CA GLU A 374 -34.17 19.49 7.09
C GLU A 374 -33.29 20.62 7.62
N ILE A 375 -33.47 21.82 7.07
CA ILE A 375 -32.92 23.07 7.57
C ILE A 375 -33.80 23.52 8.74
N ILE A 376 -33.19 23.63 9.92
CA ILE A 376 -33.86 24.09 11.14
C ILE A 376 -33.34 25.48 11.49
N GLY A 377 -34.22 26.47 11.48
CA GLY A 377 -33.91 27.84 11.91
C GLY A 377 -35.13 28.75 11.79
N PRO A 378 -34.95 30.07 11.87
CA PRO A 378 -36.05 31.02 11.73
C PRO A 378 -36.53 31.12 10.29
N ASP A 379 -37.85 31.24 10.11
CA ASP A 379 -38.52 31.50 8.83
C ASP A 379 -38.60 33.01 8.51
N SER A 380 -38.23 33.87 9.47
CA SER A 380 -38.17 35.32 9.31
C SER A 380 -37.03 35.93 10.16
N ALA A 381 -36.33 36.95 9.64
CA ALA A 381 -35.27 37.64 10.38
C ALA A 381 -35.21 39.17 10.10
N CYS A 382 -35.04 39.94 11.17
CA CYS A 382 -35.03 41.41 11.23
C CYS A 382 -33.58 41.90 11.47
N PHE A 383 -32.78 42.13 10.42
CA PHE A 383 -31.35 42.39 10.55
C PHE A 383 -31.00 43.89 10.66
N PRO A 384 -30.06 44.33 11.53
CA PRO A 384 -29.17 43.54 12.39
C PRO A 384 -29.68 43.32 13.82
N GLN A 385 -30.97 43.53 14.09
CA GLN A 385 -31.52 43.33 15.42
C GLN A 385 -31.53 41.85 15.81
N ASP A 386 -31.82 40.98 14.85
CA ASP A 386 -31.74 39.54 14.95
C ASP A 386 -30.38 39.02 14.47
N GLU A 387 -29.88 37.97 15.13
CA GLU A 387 -28.69 37.19 14.73
C GLU A 387 -29.15 35.77 14.35
N PRO A 388 -29.71 35.57 13.14
CA PRO A 388 -30.32 34.30 12.75
C PRO A 388 -29.27 33.20 12.61
N PHE A 389 -29.65 31.98 12.99
CA PHE A 389 -28.81 30.79 12.90
C PHE A 389 -29.62 29.61 12.36
N TRP A 390 -29.03 28.86 11.42
CA TRP A 390 -29.62 27.66 10.84
C TRP A 390 -28.75 26.43 11.11
N SER A 391 -29.41 25.35 11.48
CA SER A 391 -28.83 24.03 11.71
C SER A 391 -29.45 23.00 10.76
N LEU A 392 -28.92 21.78 10.78
CA LEU A 392 -29.36 20.70 9.91
C LEU A 392 -29.80 19.50 10.77
N SER A 393 -30.90 18.87 10.38
CA SER A 393 -31.37 17.62 10.96
C SER A 393 -31.67 16.59 9.87
N PRO A 394 -31.18 15.33 10.00
CA PRO A 394 -30.19 14.89 10.98
C PRO A 394 -28.82 15.54 10.75
N SER A 395 -27.91 15.39 11.71
CA SER A 395 -26.51 15.78 11.53
C SER A 395 -25.87 14.95 10.41
N LEU A 396 -25.31 15.62 9.40
CA LEU A 396 -24.61 14.97 8.29
C LEU A 396 -23.18 14.57 8.69
N PRO A 397 -22.53 13.65 7.94
CA PRO A 397 -21.12 13.31 8.14
C PRO A 397 -20.22 14.55 8.19
N ALA A 398 -19.15 14.55 8.98
CA ALA A 398 -18.25 15.70 9.09
C ALA A 398 -17.42 15.92 7.82
N GLU A 399 -17.16 14.84 7.07
CA GLU A 399 -16.39 14.84 5.84
C GLU A 399 -17.23 15.31 4.64
N GLY A 400 -16.57 15.87 3.63
CA GLY A 400 -17.23 16.45 2.46
C GLY A 400 -17.72 17.87 2.70
N ILE A 401 -17.75 18.65 1.62
CA ILE A 401 -18.12 20.07 1.66
C ILE A 401 -19.64 20.18 1.49
N GLY A 402 -20.32 20.62 2.53
CA GLY A 402 -21.69 21.11 2.42
C GLY A 402 -21.69 22.61 2.26
N THR A 403 -22.63 23.12 1.46
CA THR A 403 -22.64 24.51 1.03
C THR A 403 -24.04 25.09 1.17
N TRP A 404 -24.12 26.28 1.75
CA TRP A 404 -25.33 27.07 1.80
C TRP A 404 -25.51 27.87 0.51
N PHE A 405 -26.75 28.08 0.10
CA PHE A 405 -27.14 28.93 -1.02
C PHE A 405 -28.24 29.88 -0.57
N VAL A 406 -28.09 31.16 -0.88
CA VAL A 406 -29.16 32.16 -0.71
C VAL A 406 -29.55 32.62 -2.10
N ASN A 407 -30.81 32.41 -2.49
CA ASN A 407 -31.33 32.70 -3.82
C ASN A 407 -30.45 32.12 -4.95
N GLU A 408 -30.10 30.85 -4.84
CA GLU A 408 -29.18 30.12 -5.74
C GLU A 408 -27.72 30.62 -5.77
N VAL A 409 -27.36 31.61 -4.94
CA VAL A 409 -25.98 32.11 -4.82
C VAL A 409 -25.25 31.38 -3.70
N GLU A 410 -24.14 30.74 -4.06
CA GLU A 410 -23.27 29.99 -3.15
C GLU A 410 -22.67 30.87 -2.03
N GLN A 411 -22.66 30.35 -0.80
CA GLN A 411 -22.10 31.01 0.37
C GLN A 411 -20.81 30.31 0.83
N THR A 412 -19.80 31.09 1.23
CA THR A 412 -18.48 30.56 1.60
C THR A 412 -18.31 30.21 3.08
N GLY A 413 -19.30 30.56 3.92
CA GLY A 413 -19.26 30.37 5.36
C GLY A 413 -19.94 29.08 5.84
N ILE A 414 -19.69 28.71 7.10
CA ILE A 414 -20.43 27.64 7.79
C ILE A 414 -21.90 28.01 8.09
N GLN A 415 -22.20 29.31 7.98
CA GLN A 415 -23.54 29.90 8.00
C GLN A 415 -23.69 30.83 6.78
N PRO A 416 -24.93 31.04 6.30
CA PRO A 416 -25.21 32.05 5.28
C PRO A 416 -24.77 33.44 5.73
N ASP A 417 -24.17 34.24 4.84
CA ASP A 417 -23.85 35.64 5.14
C ASP A 417 -25.16 36.45 5.21
N PRO A 418 -25.47 37.15 6.32
CA PRO A 418 -26.65 38.01 6.42
C PRO A 418 -26.76 39.05 5.28
N ASN A 419 -25.64 39.50 4.71
CA ASN A 419 -25.64 40.46 3.61
C ASN A 419 -26.03 39.83 2.26
N ALA A 420 -26.13 38.51 2.16
CA ALA A 420 -26.57 37.81 0.96
C ALA A 420 -28.10 37.83 0.79
N PHE A 421 -28.86 38.14 1.85
CA PHE A 421 -30.31 38.22 1.82
C PHE A 421 -30.80 39.56 1.29
N GLN A 422 -31.90 39.53 0.54
CA GLN A 422 -32.60 40.71 0.01
C GLN A 422 -33.85 40.99 0.84
N VAL A 423 -34.25 42.26 0.98
CA VAL A 423 -35.52 42.59 1.65
C VAL A 423 -36.69 41.89 0.95
N GLY A 424 -37.50 41.16 1.72
CA GLY A 424 -38.60 40.32 1.22
C GLY A 424 -38.33 38.82 1.36
N LEU A 425 -38.93 38.02 0.48
CA LEU A 425 -38.81 36.56 0.50
C LEU A 425 -37.50 36.11 -0.16
N ASN A 426 -36.72 35.29 0.55
CA ASN A 426 -35.51 34.66 0.05
C ASN A 426 -35.63 33.14 0.13
N GLN A 427 -34.97 32.43 -0.78
CA GLN A 427 -34.82 31.00 -0.71
C GLN A 427 -33.46 30.64 -0.09
N LEU A 428 -33.47 29.86 0.99
CA LEU A 428 -32.29 29.30 1.63
C LEU A 428 -32.21 27.82 1.30
N ALA A 429 -31.10 27.36 0.73
CA ALA A 429 -30.86 25.95 0.46
C ALA A 429 -29.53 25.48 1.04
N TYR A 430 -29.46 24.20 1.40
CA TYR A 430 -28.22 23.53 1.74
C TYR A 430 -28.04 22.34 0.82
N ARG A 431 -26.82 22.15 0.30
CA ARG A 431 -26.49 21.00 -0.55
C ARG A 431 -25.16 20.42 -0.11
N LYS A 432 -25.08 19.09 -0.02
CA LYS A 432 -23.85 18.37 0.30
C LYS A 432 -23.74 17.12 -0.56
N ASN A 433 -22.60 16.99 -1.23
CA ASN A 433 -22.23 15.78 -1.95
C ASN A 433 -20.99 15.18 -1.29
N TYR A 434 -21.05 13.91 -0.94
CA TYR A 434 -19.91 13.20 -0.38
C TYR A 434 -19.92 11.73 -0.78
N ARG A 435 -18.83 11.30 -1.46
CA ARG A 435 -18.58 9.92 -1.90
C ARG A 435 -19.78 9.25 -2.60
N GLY A 436 -20.45 9.98 -3.49
CA GLY A 436 -21.61 9.50 -4.27
C GLY A 436 -22.97 9.82 -3.65
N CYS A 437 -23.03 10.03 -2.33
CA CYS A 437 -24.26 10.39 -1.64
C CYS A 437 -24.52 11.90 -1.71
N SER A 438 -25.78 12.28 -1.93
CA SER A 438 -26.21 13.67 -2.07
C SER A 438 -27.33 13.97 -1.07
N TRP A 439 -27.18 15.04 -0.30
CA TRP A 439 -28.21 15.57 0.58
C TRP A 439 -28.53 17.00 0.17
N SER A 440 -29.81 17.35 0.17
CA SER A 440 -30.23 18.73 -0.05
C SER A 440 -31.53 19.02 0.65
N ASP A 441 -31.68 20.26 1.10
CA ASP A 441 -32.94 20.80 1.57
C ASP A 441 -33.07 22.27 1.17
N THR A 442 -34.29 22.79 1.18
CA THR A 442 -34.61 24.17 0.82
C THR A 442 -35.78 24.67 1.66
N THR A 443 -35.62 25.86 2.23
CA THR A 443 -36.64 26.58 2.99
C THR A 443 -36.72 28.05 2.56
N ASP A 444 -37.84 28.69 2.82
CA ASP A 444 -38.06 30.10 2.53
C ASP A 444 -37.86 30.94 3.78
N VAL A 445 -37.15 32.07 3.65
CA VAL A 445 -36.82 33.00 4.74
C VAL A 445 -37.26 34.41 4.36
N TRP A 446 -38.15 34.99 5.17
CA TRP A 446 -38.52 36.39 5.07
C TRP A 446 -37.47 37.30 5.73
N TRP A 447 -36.98 38.30 5.01
CA TRP A 447 -35.89 39.17 5.47
C TRP A 447 -36.31 40.64 5.48
N ALA A 448 -36.00 41.34 6.57
CA ALA A 448 -36.22 42.78 6.72
C ALA A 448 -34.98 43.45 7.29
N ILE A 449 -34.78 44.73 6.95
CA ILE A 449 -33.73 45.56 7.54
C ILE A 449 -34.34 46.41 8.65
N CYS A 450 -33.86 46.19 9.87
CA CYS A 450 -34.41 46.71 11.10
C CYS A 450 -33.35 47.59 11.79
N VAL A 451 -33.15 48.78 11.23
CA VAL A 451 -32.25 49.79 11.77
C VAL A 451 -33.05 50.85 12.53
N ASP A 452 -32.45 51.41 13.58
CA ASP A 452 -33.08 52.44 14.40
C ASP A 452 -33.56 53.63 13.56
N ILE A 453 -34.79 54.07 13.85
CA ILE A 453 -35.33 55.30 13.29
C ILE A 453 -34.71 56.48 14.04
N GLU A 454 -34.29 57.51 13.31
CA GLU A 454 -33.83 58.77 13.87
C GLU A 454 -34.83 59.89 13.63
N THR A 455 -34.86 60.83 14.57
CA THR A 455 -35.83 61.93 14.58
C THR A 455 -35.14 63.24 14.95
N PRO A 456 -35.36 64.32 14.18
CA PRO A 456 -34.97 65.66 14.60
C PRO A 456 -35.74 66.07 15.86
N ASN A 457 -35.14 66.92 16.69
CA ASN A 457 -35.78 67.48 17.89
C ASN A 457 -36.22 68.95 17.73
N VAL A 458 -35.90 69.57 16.60
CA VAL A 458 -36.22 70.97 16.27
C VAL A 458 -36.41 71.10 14.76
N PHE A 459 -37.31 71.99 14.32
CA PHE A 459 -37.40 72.44 12.93
C PHE A 459 -37.97 73.87 12.86
N THR A 460 -37.73 74.58 11.75
CA THR A 460 -37.97 76.02 11.60
C THR A 460 -38.71 76.36 10.30
N PRO A 461 -40.03 76.10 10.19
CA PRO A 461 -40.79 76.43 9.00
C PRO A 461 -41.05 77.94 8.88
N ASN A 462 -40.07 78.67 8.36
CA ASN A 462 -40.07 80.13 8.22
C ASN A 462 -40.06 80.61 6.75
N GLY A 463 -40.03 79.69 5.78
CA GLY A 463 -40.03 79.97 4.34
C GLY A 463 -38.66 80.37 3.78
N ASP A 464 -37.55 80.13 4.50
CA ASP A 464 -36.18 80.33 4.00
C ASP A 464 -35.66 79.15 3.18
N GLY A 465 -36.38 78.02 3.18
CA GLY A 465 -36.07 76.81 2.43
C GLY A 465 -35.25 75.78 3.22
N GLU A 466 -34.86 76.08 4.47
CA GLU A 466 -34.09 75.21 5.35
C GLU A 466 -34.95 74.76 6.54
N ASN A 467 -35.00 73.44 6.81
CA ASN A 467 -35.78 72.86 7.92
C ASN A 467 -37.28 73.22 7.92
N GLU A 468 -37.89 73.33 6.74
CA GLU A 468 -39.32 73.64 6.56
C GLU A 468 -40.26 72.52 6.99
N ASN A 469 -39.77 71.28 7.00
CA ASN A 469 -40.56 70.11 7.33
C ASN A 469 -39.82 69.25 8.35
N TRP A 470 -40.56 68.72 9.31
CA TRP A 470 -40.11 67.68 10.21
C TRP A 470 -40.46 66.31 9.65
N TYR A 471 -39.46 65.46 9.47
CA TYR A 471 -39.66 64.05 9.12
C TYR A 471 -38.61 63.17 9.83
N PRO A 472 -38.98 61.94 10.24
CA PRO A 472 -38.00 60.95 10.65
C PRO A 472 -37.13 60.56 9.46
N PHE A 473 -35.90 60.14 9.75
CA PHE A 473 -35.00 59.59 8.76
C PHE A 473 -34.44 58.26 9.25
N TRP A 474 -34.02 57.44 8.30
CA TRP A 474 -33.56 56.08 8.53
C TRP A 474 -32.46 55.76 7.51
N GLU A 475 -31.59 54.83 7.87
CA GLU A 475 -30.56 54.35 6.94
C GLU A 475 -31.16 53.43 5.86
N PHE A 476 -32.17 52.63 6.23
CA PHE A 476 -32.89 51.73 5.32
C PHE A 476 -34.40 51.87 5.51
N ALA A 477 -35.14 51.88 4.39
CA ALA A 477 -36.57 52.10 4.41
C ALA A 477 -37.30 50.93 5.10
N PRO A 478 -38.09 51.20 6.16
CA PRO A 478 -38.92 50.16 6.77
C PRO A 478 -39.98 49.67 5.79
N GLU A 479 -40.48 48.45 5.97
CA GLU A 479 -41.60 47.91 5.20
C GLU A 479 -42.82 48.84 5.28
N ARG A 480 -43.07 49.38 6.48
CA ARG A 480 -44.10 50.38 6.74
C ARG A 480 -43.67 51.29 7.89
N ILE A 481 -44.03 52.58 7.80
CA ILE A 481 -43.82 53.56 8.87
C ILE A 481 -45.14 54.23 9.26
N GLU A 482 -45.32 54.48 10.55
CA GLU A 482 -46.41 55.26 11.13
C GLU A 482 -45.82 56.45 11.91
N ILE A 483 -46.37 57.65 11.69
CA ILE A 483 -45.92 58.91 12.30
C ILE A 483 -47.13 59.61 12.92
N LEU A 484 -47.09 59.84 14.23
CA LEU A 484 -48.11 60.57 14.98
C LEU A 484 -47.47 61.75 15.71
N ILE A 485 -48.01 62.95 15.54
CA ILE A 485 -47.59 64.15 16.29
C ILE A 485 -48.77 64.71 17.07
N PHE A 486 -48.54 64.99 18.34
CA PHE A 486 -49.52 65.44 19.31
C PHE A 486 -49.18 66.83 19.84
N ASP A 487 -50.21 67.65 20.04
CA ASP A 487 -50.07 68.89 20.80
C ASP A 487 -49.91 68.62 22.32
N ARG A 488 -49.74 69.69 23.10
CA ARG A 488 -49.57 69.62 24.57
C ARG A 488 -50.79 69.05 25.32
N TRP A 489 -51.93 68.90 24.65
CA TRP A 489 -53.16 68.35 25.21
C TRP A 489 -53.39 66.90 24.79
N GLY A 490 -52.45 66.31 24.03
CA GLY A 490 -52.57 64.95 23.51
C GLY A 490 -53.46 64.82 22.28
N VAL A 491 -53.79 65.94 21.61
CA VAL A 491 -54.58 65.93 20.38
C VAL A 491 -53.64 65.74 19.19
N ILE A 492 -53.97 64.81 18.29
CA ILE A 492 -53.21 64.58 17.06
C ILE A 492 -53.30 65.82 16.16
N VAL A 493 -52.15 66.37 15.82
CA VAL A 493 -52.01 67.48 14.87
C VAL A 493 -51.47 67.03 13.52
N PHE A 494 -50.85 65.86 13.45
CA PHE A 494 -50.35 65.25 12.22
C PHE A 494 -50.34 63.72 12.33
N GLU A 495 -50.80 63.05 11.28
CA GLU A 495 -50.79 61.60 11.11
C GLU A 495 -50.25 61.31 9.71
N GLY A 496 -49.03 60.79 9.63
CA GLY A 496 -48.34 60.48 8.38
C GLY A 496 -47.80 59.05 8.39
N GLY A 497 -47.32 58.57 7.24
CA GLY A 497 -46.76 57.22 7.12
C GLY A 497 -46.83 56.66 5.71
N SER A 498 -46.40 55.41 5.54
CA SER A 498 -46.37 54.73 4.23
C SER A 498 -47.77 54.61 3.59
N ASP A 499 -48.83 54.63 4.40
CA ASP A 499 -50.22 54.51 3.93
C ASP A 499 -50.83 55.86 3.51
N ASN A 500 -50.12 56.97 3.69
CA ASN A 500 -50.59 58.32 3.34
C ASN A 500 -49.49 59.12 2.60
N PRO A 501 -49.30 58.86 1.29
CA PRO A 501 -48.19 59.41 0.50
C PRO A 501 -48.25 60.93 0.32
N ASP A 502 -49.43 61.54 0.43
CA ASP A 502 -49.63 62.99 0.35
C ASP A 502 -48.97 63.75 1.53
N LEU A 503 -48.52 63.03 2.56
CA LEU A 503 -47.89 63.57 3.76
C LEU A 503 -46.41 63.19 3.91
N TRP A 504 -45.82 62.62 2.86
CA TRP A 504 -44.44 62.15 2.88
C TRP A 504 -43.40 63.28 2.97
N GLU A 505 -43.75 64.51 2.59
CA GLU A 505 -42.87 65.68 2.71
C GLU A 505 -42.57 66.06 4.18
N GLY A 506 -43.23 65.42 5.15
CA GLY A 506 -43.05 65.71 6.57
C GLY A 506 -43.96 66.85 7.05
N TRP A 507 -43.99 67.04 8.36
CA TRP A 507 -44.87 68.01 8.99
C TRP A 507 -44.27 69.42 8.96
N ASN A 508 -44.97 70.37 8.35
CA ASN A 508 -44.55 71.78 8.23
C ASN A 508 -45.09 72.70 9.37
N GLY A 509 -45.58 72.10 10.46
CA GLY A 509 -46.19 72.86 11.54
C GLY A 509 -47.64 73.30 11.26
N VAL A 510 -48.32 72.76 10.25
CA VAL A 510 -49.76 72.98 10.02
C VAL A 510 -50.56 71.81 10.59
N ASN A 511 -51.61 72.07 11.35
CA ASN A 511 -52.51 71.02 11.82
C ASN A 511 -53.22 70.40 10.62
N TYR A 512 -53.05 69.09 10.43
CA TYR A 512 -53.54 68.40 9.25
C TYR A 512 -55.07 68.42 9.13
N SER A 513 -55.78 68.40 10.25
CA SER A 513 -57.26 68.40 10.30
C SER A 513 -57.84 69.80 10.12
N SER A 514 -57.34 70.80 10.86
CA SER A 514 -57.89 72.15 10.83
C SER A 514 -57.33 73.03 9.70
N LYS A 515 -56.22 72.61 9.08
CA LYS A 515 -55.47 73.38 8.06
C LYS A 515 -55.00 74.75 8.57
N GLN A 516 -54.83 74.90 9.87
CA GLN A 516 -54.31 76.10 10.53
C GLN A 516 -52.91 75.87 11.06
N ASP A 517 -52.13 76.94 11.16
CA ASP A 517 -50.81 76.91 11.77
C ASP A 517 -50.87 76.47 13.23
N CYS A 518 -50.00 75.53 13.58
CA CYS A 518 -49.74 75.16 14.94
C CYS A 518 -48.90 76.25 15.63
N PRO A 519 -49.23 76.63 16.88
CA PRO A 519 -48.43 77.59 17.63
C PRO A 519 -46.98 77.11 17.83
N GLU A 520 -46.04 78.04 17.92
CA GLU A 520 -44.69 77.73 18.38
C GLU A 520 -44.71 77.03 19.75
N GLY A 521 -43.85 76.03 19.90
CA GLY A 521 -43.73 75.28 21.14
C GLY A 521 -43.35 73.82 20.96
N THR A 522 -43.46 73.09 22.06
CA THR A 522 -43.09 71.67 22.12
C THR A 522 -44.27 70.78 21.79
N TYR A 523 -44.03 69.81 20.91
CA TYR A 523 -44.95 68.76 20.47
C TYR A 523 -44.37 67.40 20.85
N TYR A 524 -45.22 66.40 20.98
CA TYR A 524 -44.81 65.02 21.23
C TYR A 524 -44.97 64.19 19.96
N PHE A 525 -43.97 63.40 19.57
CA PHE A 525 -44.07 62.49 18.43
C PHE A 525 -44.01 61.03 18.88
N VAL A 526 -44.62 60.18 18.07
CA VAL A 526 -44.46 58.73 18.08
C VAL A 526 -44.23 58.29 16.64
N VAL A 527 -43.11 57.59 16.39
CA VAL A 527 -42.77 57.01 15.10
C VAL A 527 -42.60 55.52 15.28
N ARG A 528 -43.28 54.71 14.48
CA ARG A 528 -43.17 53.24 14.48
C ARG A 528 -42.73 52.73 13.12
N GLY A 529 -41.66 51.95 13.10
CA GLY A 529 -41.24 51.14 11.96
C GLY A 529 -41.77 49.72 12.12
N PHE A 530 -42.32 49.19 11.02
CA PHE A 530 -42.86 47.84 10.96
C PHE A 530 -42.05 46.93 10.04
N ALA A 531 -41.96 45.66 10.44
CA ALA A 531 -41.38 44.55 9.69
C ALA A 531 -42.21 43.30 10.02
N PHE A 532 -42.60 42.54 9.01
CA PHE A 532 -43.42 41.33 9.16
C PHE A 532 -44.78 41.57 9.84
N GLY A 533 -45.31 42.79 9.70
CA GLY A 533 -46.55 43.21 10.37
C GLY A 533 -46.41 43.53 11.87
N GLU A 534 -45.21 43.42 12.44
CA GLU A 534 -44.91 43.79 13.83
C GLU A 534 -44.09 45.08 13.91
N VAL A 535 -44.13 45.76 15.06
CA VAL A 535 -43.32 46.98 15.30
C VAL A 535 -41.91 46.55 15.68
N PHE A 536 -40.91 46.84 14.85
CA PHE A 536 -39.50 46.54 15.15
C PHE A 536 -38.78 47.73 15.81
N SER A 537 -39.20 48.95 15.47
CA SER A 537 -38.62 50.18 16.05
C SER A 537 -39.74 51.13 16.44
N GLU A 538 -39.70 51.61 17.68
CA GLU A 538 -40.58 52.68 18.14
C GLU A 538 -39.73 53.79 18.75
N LYS A 539 -39.87 55.00 18.22
CA LYS A 539 -39.22 56.20 18.77
C LYS A 539 -40.27 57.23 19.12
N SER A 540 -40.21 57.70 20.35
CA SER A 540 -41.07 58.77 20.82
C SER A 540 -40.28 59.78 21.61
N GLY A 541 -40.77 61.02 21.63
CA GLY A 541 -40.05 62.11 22.25
C GLY A 541 -40.68 63.46 21.96
N PHE A 542 -39.92 64.50 22.31
CA PHE A 542 -40.35 65.88 22.12
C PHE A 542 -39.64 66.49 20.92
N LEU A 543 -40.39 67.23 20.11
CA LEU A 543 -39.86 68.10 19.06
C LEU A 543 -40.32 69.54 19.31
N THR A 544 -39.53 70.51 18.89
CA THR A 544 -39.87 71.94 19.03
C THR A 544 -40.09 72.58 17.66
N LEU A 545 -41.25 73.23 17.51
CA LEU A 545 -41.59 74.08 16.37
C LEU A 545 -41.22 75.53 16.69
N LEU A 546 -40.38 76.14 15.85
CA LEU A 546 -39.94 77.54 15.93
C LEU A 546 -40.23 78.23 14.58
N ARG A 547 -40.60 79.52 14.55
CA ARG A 547 -40.86 80.26 13.31
C ARG A 547 -40.25 81.66 13.30
#